data_AF-X8JEK4-F1
#
_entry.id   AF-X8JEK4-F1
#
_cell.length_a   1.000
_cell.length_b   1.000
_cell.length_c   1.000
_cell.angle_alpha   90.00
_cell.angle_beta   90.00
_cell.angle_gamma   90.00
#
_symmetry.space_group_name_H-M   'P 1'
#
loop_
_entity.id
_entity.type
_entity.pdbx_description
1 polymer ?
#
loop_
_entity_poly.entity_id
_entity_poly.type
_entity_poly.pdbx_seq_one_letter_code
_entity_poly.pdbx_strand_id
1 'polypeptide(L)'
;MALPTPTKRAALKVFSIPELARIICGTVRKRDNAKMIQVCRELFYSILPFVWEEIDRPDLLVSMIPGGGIVSYESELSPYVVMQLPGSLDLSRFSIYAPHVKRLTLCRMHVDAYDGWDRNDQGLSDIIALLAIHSPSITTLSVRDFGERQISPKALQSWSKLPLVSLHLGWNVERTCKFSGLCSILSCLPLLQDLELGMDQLAFNLGQFRTILEHFPELRRIRIPVEWESATKLTDTDFAPSLSQSGDTLYVKSKFHLQEPQQETAQILARYLAALRPLGSVVCESYLPYFCPYDIDYTNYTDEGPKDMINSELSHLGIKCRIL
;
A
#
# COMPACT_ATOMS: atom_id res chain seq x y z
N MET A 1 -8.33 43.15 32.90
CA MET A 1 -6.96 42.59 32.86
C MET A 1 -6.70 42.09 31.45
N ALA A 2 -5.73 42.67 30.75
CA ALA A 2 -5.34 42.20 29.42
C ALA A 2 -4.36 41.03 29.56
N LEU A 3 -4.62 39.91 28.90
CA LEU A 3 -3.66 38.81 28.79
C LEU A 3 -2.40 39.31 28.08
N PRO A 4 -1.20 38.99 28.57
CA PRO A 4 0.04 39.39 27.91
C PRO A 4 0.08 38.78 26.51
N THR A 5 0.34 39.62 25.50
CA THR A 5 0.49 39.18 24.12
C THR A 5 1.68 38.22 24.04
N PRO A 6 1.47 36.98 23.55
CA PRO A 6 2.56 36.02 23.43
C PRO A 6 3.65 36.57 22.52
N THR A 7 4.89 36.58 23.02
CA THR A 7 6.04 36.98 22.22
C THR A 7 6.19 36.02 21.03
N LYS A 8 6.60 36.54 19.87
CA LYS A 8 6.75 35.79 18.59
C LYS A 8 7.55 34.48 18.75
N ARG A 9 8.46 34.45 19.74
CA ARG A 9 9.27 33.28 20.13
C ARG A 9 8.47 32.16 20.79
N ALA A 10 7.40 32.46 21.54
CA ALA A 10 6.58 31.47 22.22
C ALA A 10 5.67 30.71 21.25
N ALA A 11 5.14 31.38 20.22
CA ALA A 11 4.30 30.74 19.21
C ALA A 11 5.07 29.71 18.36
N LEU A 12 6.36 29.95 18.10
CA LEU A 12 7.23 29.01 17.38
C LEU A 12 7.65 27.80 18.22
N LYS A 13 7.61 27.89 19.56
CA LYS A 13 7.91 26.73 20.44
C LYS A 13 6.92 25.58 20.28
N VAL A 14 5.66 25.87 19.95
CA VAL A 14 4.65 24.83 19.73
C VAL A 14 5.06 23.90 18.58
N PHE A 15 5.64 24.46 17.52
CA PHE A 15 6.11 23.70 16.36
C PHE A 15 7.48 23.05 16.55
N SER A 16 8.20 23.40 17.62
CA SER A 16 9.41 22.67 18.03
C SER A 16 9.08 21.36 18.77
N ILE A 17 7.81 21.09 19.08
CA ILE A 17 7.34 19.84 19.65
C ILE A 17 6.77 18.98 18.50
N PRO A 18 7.49 17.94 18.04
CA PRO A 18 7.11 17.10 16.91
C PRO A 18 5.68 16.56 16.97
N GLU A 19 5.23 16.16 18.16
CA GLU A 19 3.91 15.57 18.40
C GLU A 19 2.80 16.58 18.15
N LEU A 20 2.96 17.81 18.66
CA LEU A 20 2.00 18.89 18.43
C LEU A 20 2.01 19.35 16.98
N ALA A 21 3.20 19.47 16.37
CA ALA A 21 3.33 19.78 14.96
C ALA A 21 2.62 18.74 14.08
N ARG A 22 2.79 17.45 14.38
CA ARG A 22 2.10 16.34 13.68
C ARG A 22 0.58 16.45 13.82
N ILE A 23 0.06 16.72 15.02
CA ILE A 23 -1.39 16.88 15.25
C ILE A 23 -1.95 18.08 14.48
N ILE A 24 -1.28 19.23 14.55
CA ILE A 24 -1.69 20.45 13.84
C ILE A 24 -1.67 20.20 12.32
N CYS A 25 -0.55 19.69 11.79
CA CYS A 25 -0.43 19.45 10.36
C CYS A 25 -1.36 18.35 9.84
N GLY A 26 -1.71 17.35 10.66
CA GLY A 26 -2.66 16.30 10.31
C GLY A 26 -4.12 16.74 10.35
N THR A 27 -4.47 17.76 11.15
CA THR A 27 -5.84 18.29 11.27
C THR A 27 -6.12 19.43 10.28
N VAL A 28 -5.09 20.21 9.95
CA VAL A 28 -5.19 21.33 9.01
C VAL A 28 -5.18 20.80 7.56
N ARG A 29 -6.02 21.38 6.69
CA ARG A 29 -6.04 21.02 5.26
C ARG A 29 -4.66 21.25 4.64
N LYS A 30 -4.20 20.37 3.74
CA LYS A 30 -2.89 20.51 3.05
C LYS A 30 -2.68 21.90 2.44
N ARG A 31 -3.73 22.51 1.89
CA ARG A 31 -3.71 23.89 1.33
C ARG A 31 -3.36 24.94 2.39
N ASP A 32 -3.83 24.79 3.61
CA ASP A 32 -3.57 25.75 4.69
C ASP A 32 -2.20 25.51 5.35
N ASN A 33 -1.73 24.25 5.40
CA ASN A 33 -0.34 23.96 5.73
C ASN A 33 0.63 24.67 4.76
N ALA A 34 0.32 24.68 3.45
CA ALA A 34 1.12 25.41 2.47
C ALA A 34 1.16 26.92 2.72
N LYS A 35 0.06 27.53 3.21
CA LYS A 35 0.06 28.95 3.63
C LYS A 35 0.87 29.16 4.90
N MET A 36 0.77 28.26 5.88
CA MET A 36 1.55 28.34 7.13
C MET A 36 3.05 28.32 6.87
N ILE A 37 3.48 27.46 5.94
CA ILE A 37 4.85 27.37 5.45
C ILE A 37 5.40 28.73 4.97
N GLN A 38 4.58 29.56 4.34
CA GLN A 38 5.00 30.85 3.78
C GLN A 38 5.26 31.92 4.86
N VAL A 39 4.74 31.76 6.07
CA VAL A 39 4.78 32.79 7.11
C VAL A 39 6.13 32.82 7.85
N CYS A 40 6.79 31.67 8.00
CA CYS A 40 8.04 31.57 8.77
C CYS A 40 8.94 30.44 8.29
N ARG A 41 10.22 30.77 8.02
CA ARG A 41 11.23 29.80 7.56
C ARG A 41 11.56 28.73 8.60
N GLU A 42 11.63 29.09 9.88
CA GLU A 42 11.86 28.12 10.96
C GLU A 42 10.67 27.16 11.11
N LEU A 43 9.46 27.71 10.99
CA LEU A 43 8.23 26.91 10.98
C LEU A 43 8.25 25.92 9.80
N PHE A 44 8.61 26.39 8.60
CA PHE A 44 8.71 25.56 7.40
C PHE A 44 9.57 24.33 7.63
N TYR A 45 10.82 24.50 8.09
CA TYR A 45 11.71 23.35 8.31
C TYR A 45 11.23 22.43 9.45
N SER A 46 10.57 22.99 10.47
CA SER A 46 10.06 22.20 11.59
C SER A 46 8.86 21.32 11.18
N ILE A 47 8.00 21.81 10.28
CA ILE A 47 6.79 21.08 9.86
C ILE A 47 6.97 20.26 8.59
N LEU A 48 8.02 20.52 7.82
CA LEU A 48 8.33 19.85 6.56
C LEU A 48 8.20 18.32 6.64
N PRO A 49 8.78 17.65 7.65
CA PRO A 49 8.74 16.19 7.72
C PRO A 49 7.34 15.64 7.90
N PHE A 50 6.45 16.38 8.56
CA PHE A 50 5.08 15.95 8.84
C PHE A 50 4.15 16.22 7.67
N VAL A 51 4.32 17.37 6.99
CA VAL A 51 3.50 17.74 5.83
C VAL A 51 3.75 16.81 4.65
N TRP A 52 4.99 16.33 4.50
CA TRP A 52 5.41 15.50 3.37
C TRP A 52 5.53 14.01 3.70
N GLU A 53 5.26 13.57 4.93
CA GLU A 53 5.32 12.16 5.33
C GLU A 53 4.45 11.27 4.42
N GLU A 54 3.27 11.80 4.04
CA GLU A 54 2.29 11.12 3.19
C GLU A 54 1.83 11.97 2.00
N ILE A 55 2.13 11.47 0.81
CA ILE A 55 1.73 12.06 -0.44
C ILE A 55 0.76 11.11 -1.16
N ASP A 56 -0.48 11.55 -1.28
CA ASP A 56 -1.59 10.84 -1.93
C ASP A 56 -1.84 11.30 -3.36
N ARG A 57 -1.04 12.26 -3.83
CA ARG A 57 -1.25 13.02 -5.05
C ARG A 57 0.09 13.27 -5.72
N PRO A 58 0.53 12.42 -6.67
CA PRO A 58 1.82 12.57 -7.34
C PRO A 58 1.94 13.89 -8.11
N ASP A 59 0.82 14.52 -8.45
CA ASP A 59 0.79 15.85 -9.03
C ASP A 59 1.36 16.93 -8.11
N LEU A 60 1.23 16.78 -6.78
CA LEU A 60 1.89 17.68 -5.83
C LEU A 60 3.40 17.58 -5.95
N LEU A 61 3.96 16.38 -6.15
CA LEU A 61 5.40 16.19 -6.33
C LEU A 61 5.88 16.82 -7.63
N VAL A 62 5.13 16.64 -8.71
CA VAL A 62 5.49 17.22 -10.02
C VAL A 62 5.35 18.72 -10.05
N SER A 63 4.39 19.30 -9.33
CA SER A 63 4.30 20.76 -9.16
C SER A 63 5.54 21.38 -8.48
N MET A 64 6.39 20.56 -7.85
CA MET A 64 7.65 21.03 -7.26
C MET A 64 8.77 21.15 -8.29
N ILE A 65 8.66 20.50 -9.45
CA ILE A 65 9.63 20.59 -10.54
C ILE A 65 9.34 21.91 -11.28
N PRO A 66 10.29 22.85 -11.39
CA PRO A 66 10.08 24.09 -12.13
C PRO A 66 9.66 23.82 -13.58
N GLY A 67 8.52 24.38 -14.02
CA GLY A 67 7.93 24.09 -15.33
C GLY A 67 7.13 22.78 -15.40
N GLY A 68 7.16 21.98 -14.34
CA GLY A 68 6.28 20.84 -14.14
C GLY A 68 4.93 21.30 -13.57
N GLY A 69 3.87 20.63 -13.97
CA GLY A 69 2.53 21.01 -13.57
C GLY A 69 1.45 20.03 -13.98
N ILE A 70 0.22 20.48 -13.76
CA ILE A 70 -0.98 19.76 -14.16
C ILE A 70 -1.70 20.61 -15.20
N VAL A 71 -2.01 20.01 -16.34
CA VAL A 71 -2.86 20.62 -17.37
C VAL A 71 -4.16 19.85 -17.41
N SER A 72 -5.28 20.56 -17.27
CA SER A 72 -6.61 19.99 -17.47
C SER A 72 -7.02 20.20 -18.91
N TYR A 73 -7.40 19.12 -19.59
CA TYR A 73 -7.95 19.16 -20.94
C TYR A 73 -9.46 18.92 -20.86
N GLU A 74 -10.22 19.81 -21.49
CA GLU A 74 -11.64 19.57 -21.76
C GLU A 74 -11.74 18.65 -22.97
N SER A 75 -12.40 17.50 -22.81
CA SER A 75 -12.73 16.58 -23.90
C SER A 75 -14.22 16.32 -23.88
N GLU A 76 -14.82 16.14 -25.06
CA GLU A 76 -16.25 15.90 -25.24
C GLU A 76 -16.74 14.67 -24.44
N LEU A 77 -15.88 13.66 -24.24
CA LEU A 77 -16.24 12.45 -23.49
C LEU A 77 -16.09 12.63 -21.98
N SER A 78 -15.00 13.25 -21.53
CA SER A 78 -14.74 13.52 -20.12
C SER A 78 -13.52 14.43 -19.96
N PRO A 79 -13.56 15.46 -19.07
CA PRO A 79 -12.36 16.22 -18.75
C PRO A 79 -11.31 15.28 -18.16
N TYR A 80 -10.07 15.42 -18.62
CA TYR A 80 -8.96 14.62 -18.13
C TYR A 80 -7.79 15.51 -17.72
N VAL A 81 -7.02 15.01 -16.77
CA VAL A 81 -5.96 15.75 -16.12
C VAL A 81 -4.64 15.09 -16.47
N VAL A 82 -3.71 15.91 -16.92
CA VAL A 82 -2.46 15.47 -17.48
C VAL A 82 -1.29 16.09 -16.73
N MET A 83 -0.33 15.26 -16.37
CA MET A 83 0.92 15.70 -15.79
C MET A 83 1.88 16.17 -16.88
N GLN A 84 2.32 17.42 -16.78
CA GLN A 84 3.31 18.02 -17.68
C GLN A 84 4.66 18.09 -16.96
N LEU A 85 5.71 17.61 -17.63
CA LEU A 85 7.09 17.71 -17.17
C LEU A 85 7.89 18.54 -18.18
N PRO A 86 8.81 19.40 -17.72
CA PRO A 86 9.72 20.12 -18.61
C PRO A 86 10.73 19.14 -19.25
N GLY A 87 11.22 19.47 -20.45
CA GLY A 87 12.24 18.65 -21.13
C GLY A 87 13.57 18.52 -20.35
N SER A 88 13.84 19.45 -19.42
CA SER A 88 14.92 19.34 -18.45
C SER A 88 14.37 19.41 -17.02
N LEU A 89 14.64 18.36 -16.23
CA LEU A 89 14.14 18.26 -14.86
C LEU A 89 15.10 18.94 -13.88
N ASP A 90 14.73 20.13 -13.38
CA ASP A 90 15.38 20.70 -12.19
C ASP A 90 14.77 20.07 -10.92
N LEU A 91 15.48 19.10 -10.37
CA LEU A 91 15.08 18.35 -9.17
C LEU A 91 15.57 18.99 -7.87
N SER A 92 16.12 20.21 -7.91
CA SER A 92 16.65 20.89 -6.72
C SER A 92 15.60 21.05 -5.63
N ARG A 93 14.38 21.48 -6.00
CA ARG A 93 13.24 21.57 -5.08
C ARG A 93 12.81 20.20 -4.60
N PHE A 94 12.63 19.25 -5.53
CA PHE A 94 12.23 17.89 -5.20
C PHE A 94 13.14 17.25 -4.15
N SER A 95 14.46 17.44 -4.28
CA SER A 95 15.47 16.93 -3.34
C SER A 95 15.37 17.49 -1.92
N ILE A 96 14.70 18.63 -1.71
CA ILE A 96 14.44 19.19 -0.37
C ILE A 96 13.32 18.42 0.33
N TYR A 97 12.30 18.00 -0.41
CA TYR A 97 11.09 17.37 0.15
C TYR A 97 11.15 15.84 0.12
N ALA A 98 11.77 15.28 -0.90
CA ALA A 98 11.85 13.84 -1.16
C ALA A 98 12.34 13.03 0.07
N PRO A 99 13.35 13.44 0.84
CA PRO A 99 13.80 12.69 2.02
C PRO A 99 12.76 12.57 3.15
N HIS A 100 11.69 13.34 3.09
CA HIS A 100 10.62 13.32 4.08
C HIS A 100 9.43 12.44 3.67
N VAL A 101 9.36 12.02 2.40
CA VAL A 101 8.29 11.16 1.90
C VAL A 101 8.53 9.74 2.38
N LYS A 102 7.58 9.20 3.16
CA LYS A 102 7.59 7.81 3.62
C LYS A 102 6.48 6.99 2.99
N ARG A 103 5.33 7.63 2.74
CA ARG A 103 4.13 7.01 2.19
C ARG A 103 3.75 7.70 0.90
N LEU A 104 3.74 6.95 -0.20
CA LEU A 104 3.38 7.46 -1.51
C LEU A 104 2.18 6.68 -2.04
N THR A 105 1.10 7.38 -2.37
CA THR A 105 0.00 6.82 -3.16
C THR A 105 0.05 7.41 -4.56
N LEU A 106 0.20 6.54 -5.54
CA LEU A 106 0.09 6.81 -6.95
C LEU A 106 -1.33 6.45 -7.38
N CYS A 107 -2.04 7.41 -7.97
CA CYS A 107 -3.34 7.16 -8.61
C CYS A 107 -3.17 7.26 -10.12
N ARG A 108 -4.16 6.76 -10.87
CA ARG A 108 -4.21 6.94 -12.33
C ARG A 108 -4.09 8.42 -12.68
N MET A 109 -2.99 8.78 -13.33
CA MET A 109 -2.82 10.08 -13.95
C MET A 109 -2.45 9.86 -15.41
N HIS A 110 -3.08 10.61 -16.29
CA HIS A 110 -2.59 10.72 -17.65
C HIS A 110 -1.31 11.56 -17.59
N VAL A 111 -0.27 11.15 -18.30
CA VAL A 111 0.96 11.93 -18.48
C VAL A 111 0.96 12.35 -19.93
N ASP A 112 1.24 13.62 -20.22
CA ASP A 112 1.05 14.14 -21.58
C ASP A 112 2.04 13.48 -22.52
N ALA A 113 1.68 13.42 -23.79
CA ALA A 113 2.53 13.05 -24.91
C ALA A 113 3.64 14.06 -25.18
N TYR A 114 4.21 14.71 -24.17
CA TYR A 114 5.29 15.65 -24.40
C TYR A 114 6.55 14.85 -24.76
N ASP A 115 7.16 15.16 -25.91
CA ASP A 115 8.39 14.54 -26.43
C ASP A 115 8.41 13.00 -26.53
N GLY A 116 7.28 12.38 -26.88
CA GLY A 116 7.21 10.94 -27.16
C GLY A 116 7.04 10.04 -25.93
N TRP A 117 6.75 10.63 -24.77
CA TRP A 117 6.45 9.90 -23.54
C TRP A 117 5.18 9.04 -23.63
N ASP A 118 4.24 9.38 -24.51
CA ASP A 118 2.95 8.66 -24.65
C ASP A 118 3.05 7.30 -25.33
N ARG A 119 4.18 6.96 -25.93
CA ARG A 119 4.30 5.71 -26.70
C ARG A 119 4.69 4.50 -25.87
N ASN A 120 5.20 4.70 -24.65
CA ASN A 120 5.69 3.62 -23.79
C ASN A 120 5.21 3.86 -22.36
N ASP A 121 5.05 2.79 -21.57
CA ASP A 121 4.67 2.80 -20.13
C ASP A 121 5.73 3.46 -19.20
N GLN A 122 6.41 4.49 -19.69
CA GLN A 122 7.61 5.11 -19.13
C GLN A 122 7.30 6.08 -18.00
N GLY A 123 6.20 6.84 -18.06
CA GLY A 123 5.96 7.96 -17.14
C GLY A 123 5.99 7.60 -15.65
N LEU A 124 5.26 6.55 -15.23
CA LEU A 124 5.26 6.10 -13.83
C LEU A 124 6.57 5.39 -13.46
N SER A 125 7.17 4.66 -14.40
CA SER A 125 8.50 4.07 -14.20
C SER A 125 9.54 5.13 -13.90
N ASP A 126 9.51 6.25 -14.62
CA ASP A 126 10.48 7.33 -14.49
C ASP A 126 10.28 8.10 -13.18
N ILE A 127 9.02 8.38 -12.80
CA ILE A 127 8.72 9.01 -11.50
C ILE A 127 9.22 8.14 -10.35
N ILE A 128 8.97 6.83 -10.38
CA ILE A 128 9.43 5.93 -9.32
C ILE A 128 10.96 5.80 -9.32
N ALA A 129 11.59 5.77 -10.50
CA ALA A 129 13.05 5.79 -10.59
C ALA A 129 13.64 7.07 -9.96
N LEU A 130 13.05 8.23 -10.24
CA LEU A 130 13.45 9.51 -9.65
C LEU A 130 13.23 9.50 -8.13
N LEU A 131 12.08 9.02 -7.66
CA LEU A 131 11.81 8.86 -6.24
C LEU A 131 12.80 7.93 -5.57
N ALA A 132 13.14 6.80 -6.19
CA ALA A 132 14.12 5.87 -5.64
C ALA A 132 15.53 6.46 -5.52
N ILE A 133 15.90 7.40 -6.42
CA ILE A 133 17.20 8.08 -6.37
C ILE A 133 17.23 9.15 -5.26
N HIS A 134 16.14 9.89 -5.07
CA HIS A 134 16.11 11.07 -4.20
C HIS A 134 15.37 10.88 -2.87
N SER A 135 14.61 9.80 -2.72
CA SER A 135 13.76 9.47 -1.58
C SER A 135 13.99 8.02 -1.14
N PRO A 136 15.16 7.70 -0.56
CA PRO A 136 15.41 6.37 -0.02
C PRO A 136 14.56 6.06 1.23
N SER A 137 13.71 6.99 1.68
CA SER A 137 12.87 6.87 2.87
C SER A 137 11.48 6.31 2.62
N ILE A 138 11.10 6.03 1.37
CA ILE A 138 9.76 5.52 1.05
C ILE A 138 9.66 4.07 1.55
N THR A 139 8.84 3.87 2.58
CA THR A 139 8.56 2.57 3.17
C THR A 139 7.20 2.03 2.76
N THR A 140 6.29 2.90 2.31
CA THR A 140 4.95 2.53 1.86
C THR A 140 4.68 3.03 0.46
N LEU A 141 4.38 2.12 -0.46
CA LEU A 141 3.94 2.43 -1.81
C LEU A 141 2.53 1.90 -2.02
N SER A 142 1.62 2.78 -2.42
CA SER A 142 0.27 2.43 -2.84
C SER A 142 0.10 2.80 -4.30
N VAL A 143 -0.35 1.89 -5.15
CA VAL A 143 -0.63 2.14 -6.56
C VAL A 143 -2.09 1.81 -6.81
N ARG A 144 -2.92 2.83 -7.07
CA ARG A 144 -4.37 2.72 -7.27
C ARG A 144 -4.73 2.99 -8.72
N ASP A 145 -5.74 2.27 -9.21
CA ASP A 145 -6.42 2.54 -10.48
C ASP A 145 -5.54 2.55 -11.74
N PHE A 146 -4.42 1.82 -11.74
CA PHE A 146 -3.46 1.84 -12.85
C PHE A 146 -4.00 1.27 -14.20
N GLY A 147 -5.26 0.82 -14.22
CA GLY A 147 -5.87 0.20 -15.37
C GLY A 147 -5.18 -1.12 -15.75
N GLU A 148 -5.18 -1.42 -17.04
CA GLU A 148 -4.62 -2.67 -17.61
C GLU A 148 -3.15 -2.52 -18.05
N ARG A 149 -2.46 -1.44 -17.63
CA ARG A 149 -1.08 -1.20 -18.04
C ARG A 149 -0.12 -2.16 -17.35
N GLN A 150 0.78 -2.77 -18.12
CA GLN A 150 1.82 -3.62 -17.57
C GLN A 150 2.89 -2.76 -16.90
N ILE A 151 3.40 -3.21 -15.77
CA ILE A 151 4.56 -2.57 -15.16
C ILE A 151 5.79 -2.93 -15.97
N SER A 152 6.53 -1.93 -16.44
CA SER A 152 7.78 -2.19 -17.14
C SER A 152 8.82 -2.83 -16.18
N PRO A 153 9.69 -3.74 -16.65
CA PRO A 153 10.78 -4.29 -15.83
C PRO A 153 11.70 -3.21 -15.23
N LYS A 154 11.85 -2.07 -15.92
CA LYS A 154 12.62 -0.92 -15.44
C LYS A 154 12.01 -0.29 -14.18
N ALA A 155 10.67 -0.25 -14.10
CA ALA A 155 9.98 0.23 -12.91
C ALA A 155 10.28 -0.70 -11.73
N LEU A 156 10.25 -2.02 -11.93
CA LEU A 156 10.55 -3.00 -10.88
C LEU A 156 11.97 -2.88 -10.34
N GLN A 157 12.94 -2.65 -11.21
CA GLN A 157 14.32 -2.37 -10.79
C GLN A 157 14.43 -1.09 -9.94
N SER A 158 13.51 -0.15 -10.11
CA SER A 158 13.48 1.05 -9.27
C SER A 158 12.83 0.76 -7.91
N TRP A 159 11.87 -0.15 -7.86
CA TRP A 159 11.20 -0.55 -6.61
C TRP A 159 12.15 -1.30 -5.69
N SER A 160 13.05 -2.13 -6.23
CA SER A 160 14.05 -2.86 -5.43
C SER A 160 15.07 -1.96 -4.71
N LYS A 161 15.16 -0.68 -5.12
CA LYS A 161 16.02 0.31 -4.46
C LYS A 161 15.34 1.00 -3.28
N LEU A 162 14.02 0.84 -3.15
CA LEU A 162 13.24 1.40 -2.06
C LEU A 162 13.17 0.41 -0.90
N PRO A 163 13.29 0.86 0.36
CA PRO A 163 13.11 -0.01 1.52
C PRO A 163 11.61 -0.22 1.81
N LEU A 164 10.88 -0.74 0.83
CA LEU A 164 9.43 -0.93 0.95
C LEU A 164 9.13 -2.01 1.99
N VAL A 165 8.41 -1.59 3.03
CA VAL A 165 7.85 -2.44 4.08
C VAL A 165 6.37 -2.71 3.80
N SER A 166 5.69 -1.80 3.09
CA SER A 166 4.26 -1.90 2.78
C SER A 166 4.01 -1.60 1.31
N LEU A 167 3.29 -2.51 0.64
CA LEU A 167 2.94 -2.40 -0.78
C LEU A 167 1.44 -2.63 -0.97
N HIS A 168 0.75 -1.65 -1.51
CA HIS A 168 -0.67 -1.74 -1.82
C HIS A 168 -0.87 -1.63 -3.34
N LEU A 169 -1.39 -2.66 -3.99
CA LEU A 169 -1.63 -2.70 -5.44
C LEU A 169 -3.12 -2.81 -5.71
N GLY A 170 -3.74 -1.71 -6.14
CA GLY A 170 -5.14 -1.65 -6.54
C GLY A 170 -5.39 -2.00 -8.01
N TRP A 171 -4.48 -2.72 -8.69
CA TRP A 171 -4.69 -3.19 -10.06
C TRP A 171 -5.09 -4.67 -10.10
N ASN A 172 -5.65 -5.10 -11.23
CA ASN A 172 -5.98 -6.50 -11.48
C ASN A 172 -4.71 -7.25 -11.93
N VAL A 173 -4.19 -8.14 -11.08
CA VAL A 173 -2.93 -8.89 -11.35
C VAL A 173 -3.04 -9.71 -12.63
N GLU A 174 -4.17 -10.40 -12.86
CA GLU A 174 -4.35 -11.26 -14.03
C GLU A 174 -4.24 -10.48 -15.34
N ARG A 175 -4.83 -9.27 -15.38
CA ARG A 175 -4.80 -8.42 -16.57
C ARG A 175 -3.47 -7.69 -16.76
N THR A 176 -2.81 -7.32 -15.67
CA THR A 176 -1.61 -6.45 -15.73
C THR A 176 -0.30 -7.21 -15.88
N CYS A 177 -0.08 -8.27 -15.11
CA CYS A 177 1.23 -8.94 -15.08
C CYS A 177 1.17 -10.46 -14.91
N LYS A 178 -0.02 -11.03 -14.73
CA LYS A 178 -0.25 -12.43 -14.33
C LYS A 178 0.41 -12.74 -12.97
N PHE A 179 0.15 -13.95 -12.47
CA PHE A 179 0.74 -14.39 -11.20
C PHE A 179 2.29 -14.43 -11.22
N SER A 180 2.91 -14.86 -12.32
CA SER A 180 4.38 -14.90 -12.43
C SER A 180 5.01 -13.49 -12.42
N GLY A 181 4.33 -12.51 -13.02
CA GLY A 181 4.73 -11.11 -12.94
C GLY A 181 4.64 -10.60 -11.51
N LEU A 182 3.55 -10.91 -10.79
CA LEU A 182 3.43 -10.62 -9.37
C LEU A 182 4.61 -11.19 -8.57
N CYS A 183 4.94 -12.48 -8.71
CA CYS A 183 6.11 -13.07 -8.03
C CYS A 183 7.43 -12.35 -8.39
N SER A 184 7.58 -11.87 -9.62
CA SER A 184 8.76 -11.11 -10.06
C SER A 184 8.85 -9.74 -9.37
N ILE A 185 7.72 -9.02 -9.25
CA ILE A 185 7.63 -7.77 -8.47
C ILE A 185 8.01 -8.05 -7.02
N LEU A 186 7.44 -9.12 -6.49
CA LEU A 186 7.50 -9.48 -5.11
C LEU A 186 8.92 -9.90 -4.67
N SER A 187 9.62 -10.69 -5.48
CA SER A 187 11.02 -11.07 -5.22
C SER A 187 12.00 -9.89 -5.17
N CYS A 188 11.61 -8.73 -5.70
CA CYS A 188 12.41 -7.51 -5.63
C CYS A 188 12.29 -6.77 -4.28
N LEU A 189 11.41 -7.21 -3.37
CA LEU A 189 11.01 -6.47 -2.17
C LEU A 189 11.26 -7.28 -0.88
N PRO A 190 12.53 -7.55 -0.51
CA PRO A 190 12.85 -8.47 0.57
C PRO A 190 12.42 -8.00 1.97
N LEU A 191 12.11 -6.71 2.14
CA LEU A 191 11.69 -6.12 3.42
C LEU A 191 10.17 -6.04 3.57
N LEU A 192 9.41 -6.57 2.62
CA LEU A 192 7.96 -6.42 2.60
C LEU A 192 7.31 -7.17 3.76
N GLN A 193 6.60 -6.42 4.62
CA GLN A 193 5.85 -6.94 5.77
C GLN A 193 4.34 -6.81 5.58
N ASP A 194 3.87 -5.81 4.84
CA ASP A 194 2.46 -5.57 4.58
C ASP A 194 2.19 -5.62 3.06
N LEU A 195 1.40 -6.58 2.59
CA LEU A 195 0.96 -6.67 1.20
C LEU A 195 -0.55 -6.52 1.12
N GLU A 196 -1.01 -5.54 0.36
CA GLU A 196 -2.42 -5.36 0.03
C GLU A 196 -2.60 -5.41 -1.49
N LEU A 197 -3.52 -6.25 -1.96
CA LEU A 197 -3.97 -6.26 -3.34
C LEU A 197 -5.46 -5.89 -3.40
N GLY A 198 -5.89 -5.32 -4.53
CA GLY A 198 -7.31 -5.05 -4.81
C GLY A 198 -8.16 -6.31 -4.61
N MET A 199 -9.35 -6.16 -4.01
CA MET A 199 -10.27 -7.27 -3.72
C MET A 199 -11.36 -7.47 -4.79
N ASP A 200 -11.24 -6.73 -5.88
CA ASP A 200 -12.05 -6.71 -7.08
C ASP A 200 -11.42 -7.51 -8.25
N GLN A 201 -10.20 -8.02 -8.06
CA GLN A 201 -9.55 -8.92 -9.02
C GLN A 201 -9.98 -10.38 -8.84
N LEU A 202 -9.50 -11.23 -9.76
CA LEU A 202 -9.67 -12.69 -9.65
C LEU A 202 -8.99 -13.22 -8.40
N ALA A 203 -9.70 -14.10 -7.69
CA ALA A 203 -9.18 -14.71 -6.48
C ALA A 203 -7.99 -15.63 -6.80
N PHE A 204 -6.98 -15.61 -5.93
CA PHE A 204 -5.85 -16.53 -5.98
C PHE A 204 -6.28 -17.88 -5.44
N ASN A 205 -5.86 -18.96 -6.09
CA ASN A 205 -6.04 -20.30 -5.51
C ASN A 205 -5.07 -20.50 -4.31
N LEU A 206 -5.31 -21.54 -3.51
CA LEU A 206 -4.51 -21.82 -2.32
C LEU A 206 -3.03 -22.08 -2.65
N GLY A 207 -2.70 -22.73 -3.78
CA GLY A 207 -1.31 -22.93 -4.19
C GLY A 207 -0.57 -21.61 -4.49
N GLN A 208 -1.25 -20.65 -5.13
CA GLN A 208 -0.74 -19.31 -5.39
C GLN A 208 -0.57 -18.52 -4.09
N PHE A 209 -1.55 -18.59 -3.18
CA PHE A 209 -1.46 -17.97 -1.86
C PHE A 209 -0.24 -18.49 -1.07
N ARG A 210 -0.05 -19.82 -1.02
CA ARG A 210 1.14 -20.45 -0.44
C ARG A 210 2.42 -19.92 -1.06
N THR A 211 2.49 -19.90 -2.39
CA THR A 211 3.66 -19.41 -3.12
C THR A 211 3.98 -17.96 -2.72
N ILE A 212 2.98 -17.08 -2.59
CA ILE A 212 3.21 -15.70 -2.11
C ILE A 212 3.86 -15.72 -0.73
N LEU A 213 3.31 -16.45 0.23
CA LEU A 213 3.85 -16.48 1.60
C LEU A 213 5.26 -17.06 1.68
N GLU A 214 5.59 -18.04 0.84
CA GLU A 214 6.94 -18.62 0.76
C GLU A 214 7.97 -17.65 0.20
N HIS A 215 7.57 -16.71 -0.67
CA HIS A 215 8.45 -15.65 -1.15
C HIS A 215 8.69 -14.55 -0.10
N PHE A 216 7.85 -14.46 0.94
CA PHE A 216 7.95 -13.44 1.99
C PHE A 216 7.89 -14.02 3.39
N PRO A 217 9.03 -14.54 3.89
CA PRO A 217 9.11 -14.99 5.27
C PRO A 217 8.77 -13.85 6.26
N GLU A 218 9.10 -12.59 5.93
CA GLU A 218 8.83 -11.43 6.80
C GLU A 218 7.40 -10.88 6.72
N LEU A 219 6.52 -11.46 5.89
CA LEU A 219 5.16 -10.93 5.74
C LEU A 219 4.35 -11.07 7.03
N ARG A 220 3.91 -9.94 7.59
CA ARG A 220 3.09 -9.85 8.79
C ARG A 220 1.63 -9.61 8.46
N ARG A 221 1.32 -8.89 7.39
CA ARG A 221 -0.06 -8.68 6.96
C ARG A 221 -0.21 -8.92 5.48
N ILE A 222 -1.25 -9.65 5.13
CA ILE A 222 -1.63 -9.90 3.74
C ILE A 222 -3.12 -9.66 3.56
N ARG A 223 -3.47 -8.83 2.59
CA ARG A 223 -4.84 -8.58 2.15
C ARG A 223 -4.94 -8.90 0.67
N ILE A 224 -5.47 -10.07 0.33
CA ILE A 224 -5.64 -10.50 -1.06
C ILE A 224 -6.94 -11.30 -1.21
N PRO A 225 -7.55 -11.34 -2.40
CA PRO A 225 -8.69 -12.22 -2.64
C PRO A 225 -8.20 -13.66 -2.81
N VAL A 226 -8.69 -14.59 -1.99
CA VAL A 226 -8.34 -16.02 -2.07
C VAL A 226 -9.60 -16.86 -2.28
N GLU A 227 -9.49 -17.87 -3.13
CA GLU A 227 -10.54 -18.85 -3.42
C GLU A 227 -10.55 -19.97 -2.36
N TRP A 228 -11.09 -19.66 -1.18
CA TRP A 228 -11.12 -20.57 -0.02
C TRP A 228 -11.97 -21.83 -0.23
N GLU A 229 -12.92 -21.77 -1.17
CA GLU A 229 -13.79 -22.91 -1.52
C GLU A 229 -13.02 -24.13 -2.02
N SER A 230 -11.80 -23.93 -2.52
CA SER A 230 -10.93 -25.01 -2.98
C SER A 230 -10.28 -25.82 -1.84
N ALA A 231 -10.54 -25.47 -0.57
CA ALA A 231 -9.94 -26.14 0.60
C ALA A 231 -10.19 -27.64 0.65
N THR A 232 -11.35 -28.11 0.20
CA THR A 232 -11.70 -29.54 0.19
C THR A 232 -10.87 -30.35 -0.82
N LYS A 233 -10.15 -29.68 -1.73
CA LYS A 233 -9.26 -30.30 -2.72
C LYS A 233 -7.81 -30.39 -2.25
N LEU A 234 -7.49 -29.88 -1.05
CA LEU A 234 -6.14 -29.96 -0.50
C LEU A 234 -5.76 -31.42 -0.22
N THR A 235 -4.51 -31.74 -0.48
CA THR A 235 -3.89 -33.05 -0.29
C THR A 235 -2.88 -33.01 0.85
N ASP A 236 -2.38 -34.17 1.29
CA ASP A 236 -1.38 -34.25 2.36
C ASP A 236 -0.11 -33.41 2.07
N THR A 237 0.27 -33.26 0.80
CA THR A 237 1.43 -32.43 0.40
C THR A 237 1.20 -30.95 0.65
N ASP A 238 -0.05 -30.48 0.60
CA ASP A 238 -0.38 -29.07 0.84
C ASP A 238 -0.24 -28.69 2.32
N PHE A 239 -0.19 -29.67 3.23
CA PHE A 239 0.05 -29.47 4.66
C PHE A 239 1.53 -29.59 5.05
N ALA A 240 2.43 -29.81 4.08
CA ALA A 240 3.86 -29.75 4.35
C ALA A 240 4.22 -28.35 4.88
N PRO A 241 4.99 -28.22 5.98
CA PRO A 241 5.37 -26.91 6.53
C PRO A 241 6.05 -26.02 5.49
N SER A 242 5.68 -24.74 5.46
CA SER A 242 6.37 -23.77 4.60
C SER A 242 7.79 -23.51 5.09
N LEU A 243 8.62 -22.95 4.20
CA LEU A 243 9.98 -22.51 4.54
C LEU A 243 10.01 -21.22 5.37
N SER A 244 8.86 -20.63 5.70
CA SER A 244 8.80 -19.40 6.47
C SER A 244 9.30 -19.63 7.90
N GLN A 245 10.39 -18.96 8.27
CA GLN A 245 11.02 -19.07 9.58
C GLN A 245 10.58 -17.98 10.57
N SER A 246 9.75 -17.03 10.13
CA SER A 246 9.35 -15.94 11.00
C SER A 246 8.31 -16.40 12.02
N GLY A 247 8.61 -16.15 13.29
CA GLY A 247 7.71 -16.39 14.42
C GLY A 247 6.69 -15.26 14.63
N ASP A 248 6.68 -14.25 13.76
CA ASP A 248 5.72 -13.16 13.85
C ASP A 248 4.31 -13.64 13.49
N THR A 249 3.31 -12.95 14.04
CA THR A 249 1.90 -13.19 13.68
C THR A 249 1.62 -12.75 12.25
N LEU A 250 1.04 -13.64 11.45
CA LEU A 250 0.51 -13.34 10.12
C LEU A 250 -0.97 -12.99 10.21
N TYR A 251 -1.33 -11.77 9.83
CA TYR A 251 -2.71 -11.32 9.68
C TYR A 251 -3.16 -11.51 8.22
N VAL A 252 -4.18 -12.33 8.01
CA VAL A 252 -4.73 -12.66 6.69
C VAL A 252 -6.11 -12.02 6.55
N LYS A 253 -6.24 -11.06 5.64
CA LYS A 253 -7.49 -10.36 5.36
C LYS A 253 -8.01 -10.76 3.98
N SER A 254 -9.11 -11.51 3.95
CA SER A 254 -9.76 -11.94 2.71
C SER A 254 -11.28 -11.96 2.88
N LYS A 255 -12.00 -12.15 1.76
CA LYS A 255 -13.39 -12.59 1.78
C LYS A 255 -13.41 -14.09 2.07
N PHE A 256 -13.51 -14.49 3.34
CA PHE A 256 -13.58 -15.89 3.72
C PHE A 256 -14.96 -16.44 3.37
N HIS A 257 -15.00 -17.56 2.63
CA HIS A 257 -16.22 -18.29 2.33
C HIS A 257 -16.00 -19.77 2.63
N LEU A 258 -16.89 -20.36 3.42
CA LEU A 258 -16.82 -21.76 3.81
C LEU A 258 -17.97 -22.51 3.14
N GLN A 259 -17.64 -23.56 2.39
CA GLN A 259 -18.64 -24.50 1.90
C GLN A 259 -19.14 -25.40 3.03
N GLU A 260 -20.37 -25.88 2.92
CA GLU A 260 -20.92 -26.86 3.85
C GLU A 260 -20.24 -28.23 3.70
N PRO A 261 -19.94 -28.95 4.80
CA PRO A 261 -20.12 -28.53 6.19
C PRO A 261 -19.04 -27.51 6.63
N GLN A 262 -19.48 -26.33 7.10
CA GLN A 262 -18.59 -25.19 7.37
C GLN A 262 -17.51 -25.51 8.42
N GLN A 263 -17.83 -26.33 9.43
CA GLN A 263 -16.88 -26.69 10.49
C GLN A 263 -15.68 -27.47 9.95
N GLU A 264 -15.92 -28.47 9.09
CA GLU A 264 -14.84 -29.28 8.50
C GLU A 264 -13.97 -28.43 7.58
N THR A 265 -14.59 -27.58 6.76
CA THR A 265 -13.88 -26.63 5.89
C THR A 265 -13.02 -25.66 6.71
N ALA A 266 -13.55 -25.13 7.82
CA ALA A 266 -12.80 -24.26 8.73
C ALA A 266 -11.59 -24.98 9.35
N GLN A 267 -11.76 -26.23 9.77
CA GLN A 267 -10.68 -27.04 10.33
C GLN A 267 -9.57 -27.33 9.30
N ILE A 268 -9.95 -27.67 8.06
CA ILE A 268 -9.00 -27.87 6.96
C ILE A 268 -8.21 -26.59 6.68
N LEU A 269 -8.90 -25.44 6.59
CA LEU A 269 -8.26 -24.15 6.36
C LEU A 269 -7.34 -23.74 7.50
N ALA A 270 -7.75 -23.94 8.76
CA ALA A 270 -6.91 -23.64 9.92
C ALA A 270 -5.63 -24.48 9.91
N ARG A 271 -5.72 -25.78 9.60
CA ARG A 271 -4.54 -26.66 9.46
C ARG A 271 -3.62 -26.20 8.34
N TYR A 272 -4.19 -25.85 7.19
CA TYR A 272 -3.44 -25.35 6.05
C TYR A 272 -2.71 -24.03 6.40
N LEU A 273 -3.42 -23.05 6.96
CA LEU A 273 -2.83 -21.78 7.38
C LEU A 273 -1.74 -21.96 8.45
N ALA A 274 -1.94 -22.86 9.42
CA ALA A 274 -0.93 -23.20 10.42
C ALA A 274 0.34 -23.82 9.77
N ALA A 275 0.18 -24.66 8.75
CA ALA A 275 1.31 -25.21 8.00
C ALA A 275 2.09 -24.13 7.22
N LEU A 276 1.43 -23.05 6.80
CA LEU A 276 2.09 -21.91 6.14
C LEU A 276 2.92 -21.05 7.08
N ARG A 277 2.66 -21.11 8.39
CA ARG A 277 3.37 -20.37 9.44
C ARG A 277 3.68 -21.27 10.64
N PRO A 278 4.59 -22.25 10.49
CA PRO A 278 4.81 -23.27 11.52
C PRO A 278 5.34 -22.70 12.85
N LEU A 279 6.06 -21.56 12.81
CA LEU A 279 6.63 -20.92 13.99
C LEU A 279 5.83 -19.71 14.50
N GLY A 280 4.89 -19.20 13.70
CA GLY A 280 4.10 -18.00 13.99
C GLY A 280 2.63 -18.32 14.22
N SER A 281 1.87 -17.36 14.76
CA SER A 281 0.41 -17.47 14.79
C SER A 281 -0.20 -16.90 13.50
N VAL A 282 -1.36 -17.42 13.10
CA VAL A 282 -2.15 -16.83 12.01
C VAL A 282 -3.43 -16.24 12.60
N VAL A 283 -3.82 -15.05 12.14
CA VAL A 283 -5.07 -14.38 12.52
C VAL A 283 -5.82 -13.99 11.25
N CYS A 284 -7.04 -14.48 11.09
CA CYS A 284 -7.92 -14.12 9.99
C CYS A 284 -8.73 -12.87 10.34
N GLU A 285 -8.70 -11.87 9.46
CA GLU A 285 -9.43 -10.60 9.61
C GLU A 285 -10.49 -10.45 8.51
N SER A 286 -11.62 -9.83 8.83
CA SER A 286 -12.63 -9.54 7.83
C SER A 286 -12.20 -8.41 6.91
N TYR A 287 -12.52 -8.62 5.64
CA TYR A 287 -12.47 -7.56 4.66
C TYR A 287 -13.69 -6.63 4.82
N LEU A 288 -13.45 -5.42 5.30
CA LEU A 288 -14.37 -4.31 5.12
C LEU A 288 -13.96 -3.51 3.88
N PRO A 289 -14.80 -3.41 2.84
CA PRO A 289 -14.54 -2.51 1.74
C PRO A 289 -14.51 -1.09 2.29
N TYR A 290 -13.32 -0.50 2.34
CA TYR A 290 -13.15 0.93 2.61
C TYR A 290 -13.80 1.67 1.44
N PHE A 291 -15.02 2.14 1.64
CA PHE A 291 -15.78 2.97 0.70
C PHE A 291 -16.13 2.30 -0.63
N CYS A 292 -17.33 1.71 -0.70
CA CYS A 292 -18.07 1.73 -1.95
C CYS A 292 -18.90 3.03 -1.94
N PRO A 293 -18.62 4.03 -2.80
CA PRO A 293 -19.35 5.30 -2.82
C PRO A 293 -20.79 5.16 -3.33
N TYR A 294 -21.19 3.97 -3.76
CA TYR A 294 -22.57 3.63 -4.08
C TYR A 294 -23.21 3.06 -2.81
N ASP A 295 -24.28 3.69 -2.33
CA ASP A 295 -25.17 3.31 -1.20
C ASP A 295 -25.87 1.95 -1.44
N ILE A 296 -25.09 0.92 -1.78
CA ILE A 296 -25.53 -0.45 -1.72
C ILE A 296 -25.33 -0.85 -0.26
N ASP A 297 -26.43 -1.20 0.40
CA ASP A 297 -26.50 -1.56 1.81
C ASP A 297 -25.72 -2.87 2.08
N TYR A 298 -24.39 -2.78 2.11
CA TYR A 298 -23.47 -3.90 2.35
C TYR A 298 -23.41 -4.32 3.83
N THR A 299 -24.16 -3.66 4.73
CA THR A 299 -24.12 -3.98 6.17
C THR A 299 -24.62 -5.38 6.48
N ASN A 300 -25.37 -6.01 5.58
CA ASN A 300 -25.90 -7.36 5.78
C ASN A 300 -25.01 -8.49 5.25
N TYR A 301 -23.85 -8.19 4.63
CA TYR A 301 -23.05 -9.19 3.92
C TYR A 301 -21.64 -9.45 4.47
N THR A 302 -21.28 -8.87 5.62
CA THR A 302 -20.08 -9.29 6.33
C THR A 302 -20.44 -10.43 7.27
N ASP A 303 -20.54 -11.63 6.68
CA ASP A 303 -20.58 -12.85 7.47
C ASP A 303 -19.23 -13.01 8.18
N GLU A 304 -19.19 -12.55 9.43
CA GLU A 304 -18.03 -12.72 10.31
C GLU A 304 -17.88 -14.18 10.78
N GLY A 305 -18.92 -15.01 10.61
CA GLY A 305 -18.94 -16.41 11.00
C GLY A 305 -17.75 -17.22 10.45
N PRO A 306 -17.51 -17.23 9.13
CA PRO A 306 -16.39 -17.91 8.51
C PRO A 306 -15.02 -17.61 9.14
N LYS A 307 -14.68 -16.33 9.36
CA LYS A 307 -13.37 -15.99 9.92
C LYS A 307 -13.25 -16.41 11.39
N ASP A 308 -14.33 -16.32 12.15
CA ASP A 308 -14.34 -16.60 13.58
C ASP A 308 -14.21 -18.11 13.82
N MET A 309 -14.86 -18.92 12.97
CA MET A 309 -14.70 -20.37 12.94
C MET A 309 -13.25 -20.77 12.64
N ILE A 310 -12.62 -20.18 11.61
CA ILE A 310 -11.22 -20.46 11.28
C ILE A 310 -10.28 -20.04 12.43
N ASN A 311 -10.49 -18.86 13.02
CA ASN A 311 -9.68 -18.37 14.14
C ASN A 311 -9.82 -19.24 15.40
N SER A 312 -11.03 -19.77 15.66
CA SER A 312 -11.27 -20.71 16.74
C SER A 312 -10.43 -21.99 16.54
N GLU A 313 -10.47 -22.58 15.35
CA GLU A 313 -9.68 -23.76 15.00
C GLU A 313 -8.16 -23.50 15.04
N LEU A 314 -7.70 -22.34 14.55
CA LEU A 314 -6.30 -21.90 14.66
C LEU A 314 -5.86 -21.81 16.13
N SER A 315 -6.72 -21.29 17.00
CA SER A 315 -6.45 -21.21 18.44
C SER A 315 -6.33 -22.60 19.07
N HIS A 316 -7.20 -23.54 18.68
CA HIS A 316 -7.11 -24.94 19.12
C HIS A 316 -5.82 -25.63 18.66
N LEU A 317 -5.32 -25.34 17.45
CA LEU A 317 -4.06 -25.88 16.93
C LEU A 317 -2.84 -25.26 17.63
N GLY A 318 -2.84 -23.95 17.87
CA GLY A 318 -1.73 -23.24 18.51
C GLY A 318 -1.44 -23.72 19.94
N ILE A 319 -2.47 -24.16 20.67
CA ILE A 319 -2.31 -24.80 21.99
C ILE A 319 -1.54 -26.12 21.87
N LYS A 320 -1.71 -26.87 20.77
CA LYS A 320 -1.05 -28.17 20.58
C LYS A 320 0.41 -28.04 20.14
N CYS A 321 0.74 -27.04 19.30
CA CYS A 321 2.09 -26.91 18.73
C CYS A 321 3.14 -26.33 19.70
N ARG A 322 2.76 -25.66 20.81
CA ARG A 322 3.72 -25.12 21.80
C ARG A 322 4.20 -26.14 22.85
N ILE A 323 3.71 -27.38 22.80
CA ILE A 323 3.99 -28.41 23.82
C ILE A 323 5.01 -29.46 23.34
N LEU A 324 5.52 -29.35 22.10
CA LEU A 324 6.54 -30.25 21.53
C LEU A 324 7.91 -29.59 21.50
#